data_AF-A0A662Q8M4-F1
#
_entry.id   AF-A0A662Q8M4-F1
#
_cell.length_a   1.000
_cell.length_b   1.000
_cell.length_c   1.000
_cell.angle_alpha   90.00
_cell.angle_beta   90.00
_cell.angle_gamma   90.00
#
_symmetry.space_group_name_H-M   'P 1'
#
loop_
_entity.id
_entity.type
_entity.pdbx_description
1 polymer ?
#
loop_
_entity_poly.entity_id
_entity_poly.type
_entity_poly.pdbx_seq_one_letter_code
_entity_poly.pdbx_strand_id
1 'polypeptide(L)'
;MSDELKEYSKLLERVLSRFPELSREELEAMVEAKMRESSLLNKVGALLLVAEELGAFREELGETAASQPIQAYTKIMKLVPGLRDVSVRGVIYAISKPIEVRNHRIMRMKIG
;
A
#
# COMPACT_ATOMS: atom_id res chain seq x y z
N MET A 1 -22.46 -8.28 8.64
CA MET A 1 -21.04 -7.87 8.65
C MET A 1 -20.80 -6.98 7.47
N SER A 2 -20.25 -5.77 7.67
CA SER A 2 -19.89 -4.87 6.57
C SER A 2 -18.78 -5.49 5.70
N ASP A 3 -18.78 -5.18 4.41
CA ASP A 3 -17.80 -5.74 3.46
C ASP A 3 -16.35 -5.39 3.84
N GLU A 4 -16.15 -4.20 4.41
CA GLU A 4 -14.86 -3.73 4.94
C GLU A 4 -14.30 -4.63 6.06
N LEU A 5 -15.18 -5.18 6.91
CA LEU A 5 -14.78 -6.05 8.03
C LEU A 5 -14.35 -7.45 7.54
N LYS A 6 -14.97 -7.93 6.45
CA LYS A 6 -14.57 -9.16 5.77
C LYS A 6 -13.24 -8.99 5.05
N GLU A 7 -13.06 -7.86 4.36
CA GLU A 7 -11.83 -7.53 3.66
C GLU A 7 -10.66 -7.38 4.63
N TYR A 8 -10.86 -6.65 5.72
CA TYR A 8 -9.89 -6.53 6.81
C TYR A 8 -9.47 -7.90 7.37
N SER A 9 -10.44 -8.75 7.72
CA SER A 9 -10.16 -10.08 8.27
C SER A 9 -9.34 -10.94 7.31
N LYS A 10 -9.68 -10.94 6.02
CA LYS A 10 -8.92 -11.68 5.00
C LYS A 10 -7.49 -11.16 4.85
N LEU A 11 -7.30 -9.85 4.86
CA LEU A 11 -5.99 -9.24 4.75
C LEU A 11 -5.14 -9.54 5.99
N LEU A 12 -5.73 -9.47 7.18
CA LEU A 12 -5.06 -9.73 8.45
C LEU A 12 -4.50 -11.15 8.51
N GLU A 13 -5.32 -12.15 8.15
CA GLU A 13 -4.88 -13.55 8.08
C GLU A 13 -3.71 -13.74 7.09
N ARG A 14 -3.75 -13.05 5.95
CA ARG A 14 -2.67 -13.10 4.95
C ARG A 14 -1.36 -12.47 5.43
N VAL A 15 -1.45 -11.44 6.28
CA VAL A 15 -0.26 -10.82 6.89
C VAL A 15 0.29 -11.74 7.98
N LEU A 16 -0.56 -12.26 8.87
CA LEU A 16 -0.17 -13.20 9.92
C LEU A 16 0.46 -14.48 9.35
N SER A 17 -0.04 -14.99 8.21
CA SER A 17 0.57 -16.16 7.57
C SER A 17 2.00 -15.94 7.07
N ARG A 18 2.43 -14.68 6.90
CA ARG A 18 3.80 -14.32 6.50
C ARG A 18 4.72 -14.04 7.69
N PHE A 19 4.15 -13.67 8.84
CA PHE A 19 4.88 -13.34 10.06
C PHE A 19 4.35 -14.21 11.21
N PRO A 20 4.68 -15.51 11.25
CA PRO A 20 4.20 -16.43 12.28
C PRO A 20 4.64 -16.05 13.69
N GLU A 21 5.66 -15.21 13.82
CA GLU A 21 6.14 -14.63 15.07
C GLU A 21 5.24 -13.53 15.64
N LEU A 22 4.36 -12.95 14.82
CA LEU A 22 3.41 -11.92 15.26
C LEU A 22 2.07 -12.54 15.64
N SER A 23 1.59 -12.19 16.83
CA SER A 23 0.23 -12.48 17.22
C SER A 23 -0.76 -11.54 16.53
N ARG A 24 -2.01 -12.00 16.43
CA ARG A 24 -3.13 -11.18 15.96
C ARG A 24 -3.27 -9.90 16.78
N GLU A 25 -3.14 -9.98 18.11
CA GLU A 25 -3.29 -8.84 19.01
C GLU A 25 -2.18 -7.79 18.79
N GLU A 26 -0.94 -8.21 18.59
CA GLU A 26 0.18 -7.31 18.29
C GLU A 26 -0.03 -6.58 16.96
N LEU A 27 -0.44 -7.30 15.92
CA LEU A 27 -0.71 -6.71 14.62
C LEU A 27 -1.88 -5.72 14.68
N GLU A 28 -2.94 -6.04 15.42
CA GLU A 28 -4.07 -5.13 15.64
C GLU A 28 -3.64 -3.87 16.42
N ALA A 29 -2.78 -4.00 17.44
CA ALA A 29 -2.25 -2.86 18.18
C ALA A 29 -1.42 -1.92 17.30
N MET A 30 -0.63 -2.46 16.37
CA MET A 30 0.12 -1.67 15.37
C MET A 30 -0.82 -0.90 14.42
N VAL A 31 -1.89 -1.56 13.97
CA VAL A 31 -2.93 -0.93 13.12
C VAL A 31 -3.60 0.22 13.85
N GLU A 32 -3.96 0.03 15.12
CA GLU A 32 -4.56 1.08 15.95
C GLU A 32 -3.59 2.25 16.21
N ALA A 33 -2.31 1.98 16.40
CA ALA A 33 -1.29 3.03 16.50
C ALA A 33 -1.24 3.88 15.22
N LYS A 34 -1.21 3.26 14.03
CA LYS A 34 -1.24 3.98 12.75
C LYS A 34 -2.50 4.81 12.54
N MET A 35 -3.66 4.29 12.94
CA MET A 35 -4.92 5.05 12.88
C MET A 35 -4.92 6.28 13.80
N ARG A 36 -4.24 6.20 14.95
CA ARG A 36 -4.09 7.37 15.86
C ARG A 36 -3.15 8.43 15.29
N GLU A 37 -2.14 8.03 14.55
CA GLU A 37 -1.19 8.95 13.90
C GLU A 37 -1.81 9.73 12.73
N SER A 38 -2.84 9.18 12.08
CA SER A 38 -3.48 9.82 10.92
C SER A 38 -4.98 9.55 10.86
N SER A 39 -5.77 10.63 10.96
CA SER A 39 -7.23 10.59 10.81
C SER A 39 -7.72 10.23 9.40
N LEU A 40 -6.81 10.11 8.44
CA LEU A 40 -7.11 9.78 7.04
C LEU A 40 -7.05 8.26 6.76
N LEU A 41 -6.67 7.44 7.75
CA LEU A 41 -6.54 5.99 7.60
C LEU A 41 -7.78 5.27 8.11
N ASN A 42 -8.32 4.38 7.28
CA ASN A 42 -9.24 3.34 7.72
C ASN A 42 -8.45 2.08 8.13
N LYS A 43 -9.15 1.12 8.76
CA LYS A 43 -8.52 -0.07 9.35
C LYS A 43 -7.75 -0.90 8.31
N VAL A 44 -8.27 -0.99 7.07
CA VAL A 44 -7.61 -1.67 5.95
C VAL A 44 -6.34 -0.93 5.52
N GLY A 45 -6.41 0.40 5.34
CA GLY A 45 -5.26 1.21 4.94
C GLY A 45 -4.14 1.20 5.98
N ALA A 46 -4.49 1.25 7.26
CA ALA A 46 -3.53 1.13 8.35
C ALA A 46 -2.85 -0.25 8.36
N LEU A 47 -3.60 -1.34 8.14
CA LEU A 47 -3.03 -2.69 8.03
C LEU A 47 -2.08 -2.84 6.84
N LEU A 48 -2.38 -2.22 5.70
CA LEU A 48 -1.48 -2.25 4.55
C LEU A 48 -0.15 -1.54 4.81
N LEU A 49 -0.19 -0.41 5.52
CA LEU A 49 1.03 0.31 5.92
C LEU A 49 1.86 -0.52 6.91
N VAL A 50 1.23 -1.09 7.92
CA VAL A 50 1.92 -1.98 8.87
C VAL A 50 2.54 -3.17 8.14
N ALA A 51 1.82 -3.78 7.20
CA ALA A 51 2.34 -4.87 6.39
C ALA A 51 3.54 -4.45 5.52
N GLU A 52 3.53 -3.25 4.94
CA GLU A 52 4.68 -2.71 4.21
C GLU A 52 5.90 -2.49 5.13
N GLU A 53 5.68 -1.90 6.31
CA GLU A 53 6.73 -1.64 7.31
C GLU A 53 7.36 -2.95 7.82
N LEU A 54 6.55 -4.00 7.98
CA LEU A 54 7.01 -5.36 8.29
C LEU A 54 7.70 -6.05 7.09
N GLY A 55 7.66 -5.46 5.91
CA GLY A 55 8.29 -5.99 4.71
C GLY A 55 7.47 -7.06 3.99
N ALA A 56 6.16 -7.14 4.22
CA ALA A 56 5.28 -8.15 3.63
C ALA A 56 5.29 -8.15 2.10
N PHE A 57 5.64 -7.03 1.47
CA PHE A 57 5.71 -6.87 0.02
C PHE A 57 7.12 -7.02 -0.55
N ARG A 58 8.12 -7.28 0.29
CA ARG A 58 9.46 -7.65 -0.17
C ARG A 58 9.39 -9.11 -0.59
N GLU A 59 9.08 -9.35 -1.85
CA GLU A 59 9.33 -10.67 -2.44
C GLU A 59 10.81 -11.02 -2.22
N GLU A 60 11.09 -12.28 -1.91
CA GLU A 60 12.40 -12.90 -2.07
C GLU A 60 12.83 -12.62 -3.52
N LEU A 61 13.57 -11.53 -3.71
CA LEU A 61 14.24 -11.24 -4.96
C LEU A 61 15.28 -12.34 -5.10
N GLY A 62 14.89 -13.42 -5.78
CA GLY A 62 15.80 -14.38 -6.36
C GLY A 62 16.92 -13.61 -7.04
N GLU A 63 18.13 -14.15 -6.93
CA GLU A 63 19.44 -13.54 -7.23
C GLU A 63 19.56 -12.86 -8.61
N THR A 64 18.57 -12.99 -9.50
CA THR A 64 18.48 -12.34 -10.81
C THR A 64 18.05 -10.86 -10.79
N ALA A 65 17.57 -10.32 -9.68
CA ALA A 65 17.22 -8.89 -9.59
C ALA A 65 18.32 -7.98 -9.01
N ALA A 66 19.47 -8.55 -8.64
CA ALA A 66 20.60 -7.83 -8.04
C ALA A 66 21.39 -6.93 -9.03
N SER A 67 21.06 -6.95 -10.32
CA SER A 67 21.82 -6.28 -11.38
C SER A 67 21.17 -5.00 -11.92
N GLN A 68 20.08 -4.51 -11.33
CA GLN A 68 19.63 -3.14 -11.58
C GLN A 68 19.90 -2.28 -10.34
N PRO A 69 20.75 -1.24 -10.44
CA PRO A 69 20.97 -0.33 -9.33
C PRO A 69 19.61 0.23 -8.95
N ILE A 70 19.20 -0.07 -7.72
CA ILE A 70 17.95 0.33 -7.09
C ILE A 70 17.72 1.79 -7.44
N GLN A 71 16.82 2.05 -8.39
CA GLN A 71 16.35 3.40 -8.67
C GLN A 71 15.80 3.90 -7.34
N ALA A 72 16.49 4.88 -6.77
CA ALA A 72 16.16 5.45 -5.48
C ALA A 72 14.68 5.84 -5.48
N TYR A 73 13.88 5.09 -4.71
CA TYR A 73 12.47 5.36 -4.55
C TYR A 73 12.32 6.79 -3.97
N THR A 74 11.99 7.73 -4.85
CA THR A 74 11.77 9.13 -4.47
C THR A 74 10.32 9.27 -4.04
N LYS A 75 10.09 9.67 -2.78
CA LYS A 75 8.73 9.99 -2.32
C LYS A 75 8.11 11.00 -3.29
N ILE A 76 6.87 10.78 -3.71
CA ILE A 76 6.15 11.67 -4.66
C ILE A 76 6.18 13.13 -4.17
N MET A 77 6.10 13.36 -2.85
CA MET A 77 6.19 14.70 -2.24
C MET A 77 7.53 15.41 -2.45
N LYS A 78 8.59 14.68 -2.81
CA LYS A 78 9.94 15.21 -3.08
C LYS A 78 10.19 15.43 -4.57
N LEU A 79 9.20 15.19 -5.43
CA LEU A 79 9.30 15.51 -6.86
C LEU A 79 9.37 17.03 -7.03
N VAL A 80 10.37 17.49 -7.77
CA VAL A 80 10.56 18.92 -8.05
C VAL A 80 9.45 19.40 -8.99
N PRO A 81 8.82 20.56 -8.73
CA PRO A 81 7.86 21.15 -9.66
C PRO A 81 8.46 21.33 -11.06
N GLY A 82 7.69 20.99 -12.11
CA GLY A 82 8.13 21.17 -13.50
C GLY A 82 8.72 19.93 -14.18
N LEU A 83 8.76 18.78 -13.49
CA LEU A 83 9.04 17.49 -14.14
C LEU A 83 7.95 17.17 -15.16
N ARG A 84 8.37 16.89 -16.40
CA ARG A 84 7.46 16.60 -17.52
C ARG A 84 7.02 15.14 -17.59
N ASP A 85 7.86 14.23 -17.10
CA ASP A 85 7.63 12.79 -17.13
C ASP A 85 8.18 12.16 -15.85
N VAL A 86 7.36 11.35 -15.19
CA VAL A 86 7.69 10.65 -13.94
C VAL A 86 7.11 9.25 -14.01
N SER A 87 7.97 8.25 -13.85
CA SER A 87 7.56 6.86 -13.67
C SER A 87 7.41 6.54 -12.18
N VAL A 88 6.25 5.99 -11.80
CA VAL A 88 5.95 5.61 -10.41
C VAL A 88 5.63 4.12 -10.37
N ARG A 89 6.25 3.40 -9.42
CA ARG A 89 5.91 2.02 -9.07
C ARG A 89 5.39 2.03 -7.63
N GLY A 90 4.17 1.53 -7.42
CA GLY A 90 3.52 1.53 -6.11
C GLY A 90 2.27 0.65 -6.11
N VAL A 91 1.62 0.54 -4.96
CA VAL A 91 0.42 -0.27 -4.78
C VAL A 91 -0.83 0.61 -4.92
N ILE A 92 -1.79 0.15 -5.71
CA ILE A 92 -3.07 0.84 -5.88
C ILE A 92 -4.00 0.41 -4.74
N TYR A 93 -4.33 1.34 -3.86
CA TYR A 93 -5.24 1.09 -2.74
C TYR A 93 -6.71 1.29 -3.10
N ALA A 94 -7.00 2.14 -4.09
CA ALA A 94 -8.36 2.39 -4.54
C ALA A 94 -8.37 2.83 -6.01
N ILE A 95 -9.43 2.44 -6.72
CA ILE A 95 -9.63 2.74 -8.13
C ILE A 95 -11.08 3.16 -8.36
N SER A 96 -11.31 4.25 -9.07
CA SER A 96 -12.65 4.62 -9.53
C SER A 96 -13.01 3.82 -10.78
N LYS A 97 -14.31 3.70 -11.07
CA LYS A 97 -14.72 3.32 -12.43
C LYS A 97 -14.19 4.34 -13.43
N PRO A 98 -13.83 3.92 -14.65
CA PRO A 98 -13.49 4.86 -15.72
C PRO A 98 -14.68 5.80 -15.98
N ILE A 99 -14.41 7.09 -16.15
CA ILE A 99 -15.38 8.09 -16.57
C ILE A 99 -14.92 8.72 -17.88
N GLU A 100 -15.86 9.15 -18.70
CA GLU A 100 -15.58 9.79 -19.98
C GLU A 100 -15.66 11.31 -19.84
N VAL A 101 -14.58 12.00 -20.22
CA VAL A 101 -14.47 13.46 -20.14
C VAL A 101 -13.81 13.95 -21.43
N ARG A 102 -14.53 14.77 -22.21
CA ARG A 102 -14.02 15.40 -23.45
C ARG A 102 -13.34 14.39 -24.40
N ASN A 103 -13.98 13.24 -24.65
CA ASN A 103 -13.47 12.13 -25.48
C ASN A 103 -12.25 11.39 -24.91
N HIS A 104 -11.94 11.58 -23.62
CA HIS A 104 -10.91 10.84 -22.91
C HIS A 104 -11.53 9.97 -21.82
N ARG A 105 -11.04 8.73 -21.68
CA ARG A 105 -11.37 7.87 -20.55
C ARG A 105 -10.38 8.16 -19.42
N ILE A 106 -10.90 8.61 -18.30
CA ILE A 106 -10.12 8.99 -17.12
C ILE A 106 -10.48 8.08 -15.96
N MET A 107 -9.48 7.73 -15.16
CA MET A 107 -9.63 6.94 -13.95
C MET A 107 -8.92 7.64 -12.80
N ARG A 108 -9.53 7.64 -11.62
CA ARG A 108 -8.92 8.15 -10.40
C ARG A 108 -8.39 6.97 -9.59
N MET A 109 -7.18 7.13 -9.08
CA MET A 109 -6.47 6.08 -8.37
C MET A 109 -5.87 6.66 -7.09
N LYS A 110 -5.92 5.90 -6.00
CA LYS A 110 -5.16 6.18 -4.79
C LYS A 110 -3.97 5.23 -4.78
N ILE A 111 -2.77 5.78 -4.83
CA ILE A 111 -1.51 5.05 -4.78
C ILE A 111 -0.82 5.33 -3.45
N GLY A 112 -0.12 4.33 -2.92
CA GLY A 112 0.96 4.56 -1.97
C GLY A 112 1.99 3.46 -2.00
#